data_AF-A0A1X2GI46-F1
#
_entry.id   AF-A0A1X2GI46-F1
#
_cell.length_a   1.000
_cell.length_b   1.000
_cell.length_c   1.000
_cell.angle_alpha   90.00
_cell.angle_beta   90.00
_cell.angle_gamma   90.00
#
_symmetry.space_group_name_H-M   'P 1'
#
loop_
_entity.id
_entity.type
_entity.pdbx_description
1 polymer ?
#
loop_
_entity_poly.entity_id
_entity_poly.type
_entity_poly.pdbx_seq_one_letter_code
_entity_poly.pdbx_strand_id
1 'polypeptide(L)'
;MEPSTAQKMKMGALMGGTVGLCVGFVFGGISILRYGAGRRGAFTMLSQYMLGSAASFGFFMSIGSVIRSEGANRPLQWMPVRVLPRQDNNHNQNVQ
;
A
#
# COMPACT_ATOMS: atom_id res chain seq x y z
N MET A 1 -4.69 19.97 13.58
CA MET A 1 -3.91 20.18 12.36
C MET A 1 -4.49 19.26 11.29
N GLU A 2 -5.36 19.78 10.42
CA GLU A 2 -5.85 19.00 9.28
C GLU A 2 -4.67 18.59 8.40
N PRO A 3 -4.50 17.30 8.05
CA PRO A 3 -3.45 16.90 7.12
C PRO A 3 -3.78 17.51 5.76
N SER A 4 -3.04 18.56 5.40
CA SER A 4 -3.10 19.23 4.10
C SER A 4 -3.10 18.20 2.97
N THR A 5 -3.84 18.46 1.91
CA THR A 5 -3.92 17.62 0.70
C THR A 5 -2.53 17.29 0.14
N ALA A 6 -1.56 18.20 0.30
CA ALA A 6 -0.16 17.95 -0.03
C ALA A 6 0.51 16.89 0.88
N GLN A 7 0.17 16.85 2.16
CA GLN A 7 0.68 15.84 3.10
C GLN A 7 0.15 14.44 2.75
N LYS A 8 -1.12 14.36 2.32
CA LYS A 8 -1.75 13.10 1.86
C LYS A 8 -1.21 12.65 0.51
N MET A 9 -0.98 13.59 -0.40
CA MET A 9 -0.27 13.35 -1.66
C MET A 9 1.10 12.71 -1.40
N LYS A 10 1.89 13.29 -0.49
CA LYS A 10 3.21 12.75 -0.10
C LYS A 10 3.11 11.34 0.48
N MET A 11 2.08 11.04 1.27
CA MET A 11 1.86 9.70 1.81
C MET A 11 1.52 8.68 0.71
N GLY A 12 0.67 9.06 -0.25
CA GLY A 12 0.35 8.22 -1.41
C GLY A 12 1.56 7.98 -2.31
N ALA A 13 2.35 9.02 -2.55
CA ALA A 13 3.60 8.93 -3.30
C ALA A 13 4.63 8.04 -2.60
N LEU A 14 4.80 8.17 -1.28
CA LEU A 14 5.74 7.34 -0.51
C LEU A 14 5.33 5.87 -0.51
N MET A 15 4.06 5.57 -0.22
CA MET A 15 3.55 4.20 -0.19
C MET A 15 3.55 3.56 -1.59
N GLY A 16 3.15 4.32 -2.62
CA GLY A 16 3.17 3.87 -4.01
C GLY A 16 4.59 3.70 -4.56
N GLY A 17 5.50 4.59 -4.17
CA GLY A 17 6.91 4.54 -4.57
C GLY A 17 7.64 3.33 -3.96
N THR A 18 7.43 3.02 -2.67
CA THR A 18 8.07 1.87 -2.02
C THR A 18 7.60 0.55 -2.61
N VAL A 19 6.28 0.37 -2.81
CA VAL A 19 5.76 -0.86 -3.43
C VAL A 19 6.21 -0.97 -4.89
N GLY A 20 6.21 0.13 -5.66
CA GLY A 20 6.69 0.14 -7.04
C GLY A 20 8.18 -0.19 -7.15
N LEU A 21 8.99 0.26 -6.18
CA LEU A 21 10.42 -0.06 -6.12
C LEU A 21 10.65 -1.55 -5.78
N CYS A 22 9.88 -2.13 -4.84
CA CYS A 22 9.95 -3.55 -4.53
C CYS A 22 9.49 -4.43 -5.71
N VAL A 23 8.39 -4.08 -6.38
CA VAL A 23 7.89 -4.82 -7.55
C VAL A 23 8.88 -4.71 -8.71
N GLY A 24 9.42 -3.51 -8.96
CA GLY A 24 10.46 -3.30 -9.95
C GLY A 24 11.78 -4.02 -9.62
N PHE A 25 12.09 -4.21 -8.34
CA PHE A 25 13.23 -5.01 -7.90
C PHE A 25 13.01 -6.51 -8.17
N VAL A 26 11.83 -7.05 -7.87
CA VAL A 26 11.51 -8.46 -8.14
C VAL A 26 11.48 -8.72 -9.64
N PHE A 27 10.75 -7.90 -10.42
CA PHE A 27 10.68 -8.06 -11.88
C PHE A 27 12.03 -7.79 -12.56
N GLY A 28 12.75 -6.75 -12.14
CA GLY A 28 14.09 -6.43 -12.65
C GLY A 28 15.11 -7.50 -12.29
N GLY A 29 15.06 -8.03 -11.06
CA GLY A 29 15.93 -9.11 -10.57
C GLY A 29 15.69 -10.41 -11.32
N ILE A 30 14.42 -10.83 -11.48
CA ILE A 30 14.07 -12.00 -12.30
C ILE A 30 14.51 -11.80 -13.76
N SER A 31 14.34 -10.59 -14.31
CA SER A 31 14.75 -10.29 -15.69
C SER A 31 16.26 -10.41 -15.88
N ILE A 32 17.06 -9.95 -14.93
CA ILE A 32 18.53 -10.07 -14.97
C ILE A 32 18.98 -11.53 -14.79
N LEU A 33 18.35 -12.26 -13.88
CA LEU A 33 18.67 -13.66 -13.61
C LEU A 33 18.28 -14.59 -14.77
N ARG A 34 17.16 -14.31 -15.47
CA ARG A 34 16.70 -15.13 -16.60
C ARG A 34 17.27 -14.74 -17.95
N TYR A 35 17.38 -13.44 -18.25
CA TYR A 35 17.83 -12.96 -19.57
C TYR A 35 19.31 -12.57 -19.60
N GLY A 36 19.98 -12.63 -18.45
CA GLY A 36 21.37 -12.21 -18.31
C GLY A 36 21.50 -10.69 -18.26
N ALA A 37 22.46 -10.21 -17.48
CA ALA A 37 22.91 -8.83 -17.55
C ALA A 37 23.58 -8.60 -18.91
N GLY A 38 22.80 -8.20 -19.92
CA GLY A 38 23.35 -7.79 -21.22
C GLY A 38 24.38 -6.65 -21.07
N ARG A 39 25.00 -6.25 -22.18
CA ARG A 39 26.06 -5.22 -22.29
C ARG A 39 25.82 -3.86 -21.60
N ARG A 40 24.61 -3.62 -21.07
CA ARG A 40 24.23 -2.44 -20.27
C ARG A 40 24.44 -2.60 -18.76
N GLY A 41 24.85 -3.78 -18.27
CA GLY A 41 25.11 -4.04 -16.85
C GLY A 41 23.83 -4.34 -16.06
N ALA A 42 23.95 -5.25 -15.09
CA ALA A 42 22.84 -5.72 -14.25
C ALA A 42 22.17 -4.55 -13.50
N PHE A 43 22.98 -3.72 -12.86
CA PHE A 43 22.51 -2.60 -12.04
C PHE A 43 21.73 -1.55 -12.82
N THR A 44 22.13 -1.25 -14.05
CA THR A 44 21.45 -0.26 -14.89
C THR A 44 20.08 -0.75 -15.32
N MET A 45 19.94 -2.03 -15.71
CA MET A 45 18.61 -2.59 -15.99
C MET A 45 17.76 -2.65 -14.72
N LEU A 46 18.33 -3.11 -13.60
CA LEU A 46 17.62 -3.21 -12.33
C LEU A 46 17.07 -1.84 -11.90
N SER A 47 17.91 -0.81 -11.89
CA SER A 47 17.52 0.53 -11.46
C SER A 47 16.49 1.15 -12.38
N GLN A 48 16.56 0.92 -13.70
CA GLN A 48 15.55 1.42 -14.64
C GLN A 48 14.17 0.79 -14.40
N TYR A 49 14.11 -0.51 -14.09
CA TYR A 49 12.85 -1.20 -13.75
C TYR A 49 12.31 -0.72 -12.39
N MET A 50 13.18 -0.58 -11.40
CA MET A 50 12.83 -0.06 -10.07
C MET A 50 12.32 1.38 -10.14
N LEU A 51 13.04 2.27 -10.82
CA LEU A 51 12.69 3.68 -10.95
C LEU A 51 11.44 3.88 -11.82
N GLY A 52 11.33 3.16 -12.95
CA GLY A 52 10.14 3.22 -13.80
C GLY A 52 8.89 2.76 -13.06
N SER A 53 8.97 1.64 -12.35
CA SER A 53 7.86 1.11 -11.55
C SER A 53 7.52 2.02 -10.36
N ALA A 54 8.52 2.51 -9.62
CA ALA A 54 8.33 3.44 -8.51
C ALA A 54 7.73 4.78 -8.96
N ALA A 55 8.14 5.29 -10.12
CA ALA A 55 7.59 6.51 -10.70
C ALA A 55 6.11 6.35 -11.06
N SER A 56 5.74 5.28 -11.78
CA SER A 56 4.34 5.05 -12.18
C SER A 56 3.44 4.78 -10.98
N PHE A 57 3.81 3.84 -10.09
CA PHE A 57 2.99 3.51 -8.92
C PHE A 57 2.94 4.67 -7.92
N GLY A 58 4.04 5.40 -7.73
CA GLY A 58 4.09 6.61 -6.91
C GLY A 58 3.24 7.74 -7.50
N PHE A 59 3.27 7.96 -8.82
CA PHE A 59 2.49 9.01 -9.49
C PHE A 59 0.98 8.73 -9.44
N PHE A 60 0.56 7.50 -9.78
CA PHE A 60 -0.85 7.12 -9.72
C PHE A 60 -1.40 7.15 -8.29
N MET A 61 -0.66 6.65 -7.31
CA MET A 61 -1.09 6.68 -5.90
C MET A 61 -1.01 8.08 -5.29
N SER A 62 -0.09 8.93 -5.75
CA SER A 62 0.01 10.34 -5.34
C SER A 62 -1.27 11.11 -5.71
N ILE A 63 -1.70 11.02 -6.99
CA ILE A 63 -2.94 11.63 -7.48
C ILE A 63 -4.16 10.94 -6.86
N GLY A 64 -4.17 9.61 -6.81
CA GLY A 64 -5.25 8.83 -6.19
C GLY A 64 -5.45 9.14 -4.70
N SER A 65 -4.39 9.47 -3.97
CA SER A 65 -4.47 9.86 -2.55
C SER A 65 -5.12 11.24 -2.37
N VAL A 66 -4.87 12.18 -3.29
CA VAL A 66 -5.53 13.49 -3.28
C VAL A 66 -7.02 13.34 -3.59
N ILE A 67 -7.38 12.57 -4.62
CA ILE A 67 -8.79 12.39 -5.01
C ILE A 67 -9.56 11.58 -3.96
N ARG A 68 -8.95 10.53 -3.37
CA ARG A 68 -9.59 9.74 -2.30
C ARG A 68 -9.69 10.51 -0.97
N SER A 69 -8.92 11.59 -0.79
CA SER A 69 -8.98 12.41 0.42
C SER A 69 -10.34 13.10 0.61
N GLU A 70 -10.98 13.54 -0.48
CA GLU A 70 -12.29 14.23 -0.44
C GLU A 70 -13.39 13.36 0.19
N GLY A 71 -13.28 12.03 0.08
CA GLY A 71 -14.23 11.08 0.68
C GLY A 71 -13.92 10.67 2.13
N ALA A 72 -12.65 10.74 2.55
CA ALA A 72 -12.23 10.32 3.89
C ALA A 72 -12.52 11.37 4.97
N ASN A 73 -12.76 12.63 4.60
CA ASN A 73 -13.19 13.68 5.52
C ASN A 73 -14.71 13.68 5.76
N ARG A 74 -15.45 12.73 5.18
CA ARG A 74 -16.77 12.36 5.69
C ARG A 74 -16.51 11.36 6.82
N PRO A 75 -16.60 11.74 8.11
CA PRO A 75 -16.73 10.72 9.13
C PRO A 75 -17.94 9.87 8.73
N LEU A 76 -17.70 8.61 8.39
CA LEU A 76 -18.75 7.61 8.29
C LEU A 76 -19.29 7.42 9.70
N GLN A 77 -20.15 8.35 10.12
CA GLN A 77 -20.92 8.37 11.37
C GLN A 77 -21.96 7.23 11.41
N TRP A 78 -22.00 6.34 10.42
CA TRP A 78 -23.19 5.54 10.14
C TRP A 78 -23.23 4.16 10.76
N MET A 79 -22.26 3.76 11.59
CA MET A 79 -22.42 2.54 12.38
C MET A 79 -21.74 2.68 13.75
N PRO A 80 -22.49 2.91 14.84
CA PRO A 80 -21.96 2.55 16.15
C PRO A 80 -21.69 1.05 16.13
N VAL A 81 -20.44 0.64 16.35
CA VAL A 81 -20.08 -0.76 16.58
C VAL A 81 -20.85 -1.22 17.82
N ARG A 82 -22.01 -1.84 17.62
CA ARG A 82 -22.76 -2.48 18.68
C ARG A 82 -22.01 -3.75 19.02
N VAL A 83 -21.13 -3.67 20.01
CA VAL A 83 -20.52 -4.84 20.65
C VAL A 83 -21.65 -5.75 21.10
N LEU A 84 -21.80 -6.91 20.45
CA LEU A 84 -22.73 -7.92 20.91
C LEU A 84 -22.19 -8.47 22.24
N PRO A 85 -22.99 -8.57 23.31
CA PRO A 85 -22.53 -9.19 24.54
C PRO A 85 -22.12 -10.63 24.23
N ARG A 86 -20.88 -10.99 24.58
CA ARG A 86 -20.39 -12.36 24.55
C ARG A 86 -21.28 -13.18 25.49
N GLN A 87 -22.20 -13.98 24.95
CA GLN A 87 -22.97 -14.93 25.75
C GLN A 87 -21.99 -15.98 26.29
N ASP A 88 -21.71 -15.88 27.58
CA ASP A 88 -20.96 -16.87 28.33
C ASP A 88 -21.90 -18.04 28.68
N ASN A 89 -21.72 -19.16 27.98
CA ASN A 89 -22.49 -20.39 28.18
C ASN A 89 -21.90 -21.21 29.34
N ASN A 90 -21.93 -20.64 30.54
CA ASN A 90 -21.42 -21.25 31.78
C ASN A 90 -22.52 -21.91 32.64
N HIS A 91 -23.61 -22.38 32.04
CA HIS A 91 -24.72 -23.03 32.74
C HIS A 91 -24.72 -24.58 32.68
N ASN A 92 -23.68 -25.21 32.12
CA ASN A 92 -23.61 -26.67 31.94
C ASN A 92 -22.43 -27.35 32.65
N GLN A 93 -21.94 -26.80 33.78
CA GLN A 93 -20.83 -27.42 34.54
C GLN A 93 -21.15 -27.81 35.99
N ASN A 94 -22.36 -27.57 36.52
CA ASN A 94 -22.65 -27.83 37.95
C ASN A 94 -23.93 -28.66 38.20
N VAL A 95 -24.17 -29.67 37.36
CA VAL A 95 -25.19 -30.71 37.65
C VAL A 95 -24.55 -32.09 37.46
N GLN A 96 -23.59 -32.41 38.32
CA GLN A 96 -23.20 -33.78 38.68
C GLN A 96 -23.38 -33.91 40.19
#